data_AF-A0AA86TVR8-F1
#
_entry.id   AF-A0AA86TVR8-F1
#
_cell.length_a   1.000
_cell.length_b   1.000
_cell.length_c   1.000
_cell.angle_alpha   90.00
_cell.angle_beta   90.00
_cell.angle_gamma   90.00
#
_symmetry.space_group_name_H-M   'P 1'
#
loop_
_entity.id
_entity.type
_entity.pdbx_description
1 polymer ?
#
loop_
_entity_poly.entity_id
_entity_poly.type
_entity_poly.pdbx_seq_one_letter_code
_entity_poly.pdbx_strand_id
1 'polypeptide(L)'
;MGCGANQEETFTWFQAAKAGNIPVIQQLIPKMARQVDQRITDADQDQFHGFSAIHYAVIYEQIDAVQELIEHEYFSRLQSDIQIMAPNIGPQAKYMLKEGSSIIHLSILVANYEITKYILNYSHKSGQSLIGIPDANGQYAINLLFSIQTTNYVIKVLHNQAMESELNCDFISKQCPGPLHMAGLFGRYKLIEHLLEYIQSHPQVEYLDFKESIFKLVLMVHQNQSPIDAAKMPMDISRCGVISSERFRCQQAIQQLVEMAIQYLLDQGGISAQIAQDYQTFQASKE
;
A
#
# COMPACT_ATOMS: atom_id res chain seq x y z
N MET A 1 21.32 22.96 25.36
CA MET A 1 21.25 24.18 24.52
C MET A 1 21.39 23.73 23.08
N GLY A 2 20.27 23.49 22.40
CA GLY A 2 20.28 23.07 21.00
C GLY A 2 20.52 24.28 20.10
N CYS A 3 21.55 24.23 19.25
CA CYS A 3 21.62 25.10 18.09
C CYS A 3 20.37 24.83 17.26
N GLY A 4 19.43 25.77 17.23
CA GLY A 4 18.35 25.73 16.25
C GLY A 4 19.01 25.73 14.87
N ALA A 5 18.77 24.68 14.08
CA ALA A 5 19.19 24.67 12.69
C ALA A 5 18.74 25.99 12.05
N ASN A 6 19.63 26.61 11.27
CA ASN A 6 19.28 27.84 10.57
C ASN A 6 18.05 27.53 9.70
N GLN A 7 16.99 28.35 9.77
CA GLN A 7 15.77 28.14 8.97
C GLN A 7 16.10 28.02 7.46
N GLU A 8 17.14 28.71 7.02
CA GLU A 8 17.69 28.63 5.66
C GLU A 8 18.30 27.25 5.34
N GLU A 9 19.04 26.65 6.28
CA GLU A 9 19.59 25.29 6.13
C GLU A 9 18.44 24.26 6.06
N THR A 10 17.43 24.40 6.92
CA THR A 10 16.23 23.54 6.92
C THR A 10 15.46 23.64 5.60
N PHE A 11 15.24 24.84 5.10
CA PHE A 11 14.60 25.05 3.80
C PHE A 11 15.44 24.43 2.66
N THR A 12 16.75 24.68 2.66
CA THR A 12 17.68 24.16 1.66
C THR A 12 17.70 22.63 1.65
N TRP A 13 17.66 21.99 2.83
CA TRP A 13 17.62 20.54 2.98
C TRP A 13 16.43 19.89 2.27
N PHE A 14 15.21 20.36 2.56
CA PHE A 14 14.01 19.79 1.94
C PHE A 14 13.91 20.13 0.44
N GLN A 15 14.33 21.33 0.03
CA GLN A 15 14.39 21.67 -1.40
C GLN A 15 15.41 20.82 -2.16
N ALA A 16 16.56 20.50 -1.56
CA ALA A 16 17.55 19.63 -2.18
C ALA A 16 17.02 18.21 -2.40
N ALA A 17 16.32 17.65 -1.42
CA ALA A 17 15.66 16.34 -1.54
C ALA A 17 14.57 16.34 -2.63
N LYS A 18 13.73 17.38 -2.65
CA LYS A 18 12.70 17.58 -3.68
C LYS A 18 13.29 17.73 -5.09
N ALA A 19 14.43 18.41 -5.24
CA ALA A 19 15.05 18.69 -6.52
C ALA A 19 16.11 17.66 -6.96
N GLY A 20 16.38 16.63 -6.15
CA GLY A 20 17.43 15.64 -6.45
C GLY A 20 18.86 16.20 -6.37
N ASN A 21 19.11 17.26 -5.60
CA ASN A 21 20.43 17.90 -5.52
C ASN A 21 21.37 17.13 -4.56
N ILE A 22 21.95 16.03 -5.07
CA ILE A 22 22.81 15.12 -4.30
C ILE A 22 23.99 15.81 -3.60
N PRO A 23 24.75 16.73 -4.24
CA PRO A 23 25.84 17.43 -3.54
C PRO A 23 25.39 18.18 -2.29
N VAL A 24 24.23 18.84 -2.34
CA VAL A 24 23.68 19.58 -1.19
C VAL A 24 23.16 18.60 -0.12
N ILE A 25 22.53 17.50 -0.53
CA ILE A 25 22.09 16.44 0.40
C ILE A 25 23.31 15.90 1.16
N GLN A 26 24.36 15.46 0.46
CA GLN A 26 25.58 14.94 1.06
C GLN A 26 26.23 15.91 2.03
N GLN A 27 26.28 17.20 1.68
CA GLN A 27 26.81 18.25 2.54
C GLN A 27 26.00 18.42 3.84
N LEU A 28 24.67 18.29 3.77
CA LEU A 28 23.76 18.57 4.88
C LEU A 28 23.39 17.34 5.73
N ILE A 29 23.58 16.11 5.23
CA ILE A 29 23.29 14.85 5.95
C ILE A 29 23.79 14.87 7.40
N PRO A 30 25.06 15.22 7.71
CA PRO A 30 25.58 15.15 9.08
C PRO A 30 24.84 16.03 10.10
N LYS A 31 24.15 17.07 9.62
CA LYS A 31 23.41 18.02 10.45
C LYS A 31 21.89 17.79 10.40
N MET A 32 21.38 17.38 9.25
CA MET A 32 19.95 17.46 8.91
C MET A 32 19.26 16.10 8.77
N ALA A 33 20.00 14.99 8.74
CA ALA A 33 19.40 13.66 8.66
C ALA A 33 18.35 13.45 9.77
N ARG A 34 17.19 12.88 9.40
CA ARG A 34 16.05 12.61 10.29
C ARG A 34 15.33 13.86 10.80
N GLN A 35 15.72 15.05 10.35
CA GLN A 35 14.89 16.24 10.57
C GLN A 35 13.60 16.12 9.76
N VAL A 36 12.54 16.62 10.36
CA VAL A 36 11.19 16.67 9.78
C VAL A 36 10.79 18.12 9.55
N ASP A 37 9.98 18.33 8.54
CA ASP A 37 9.54 19.66 8.16
C ASP A 37 8.52 20.18 9.17
N GLN A 38 8.91 21.23 9.89
CA GLN A 38 8.08 21.86 10.91
C GLN A 38 7.20 22.99 10.34
N ARG A 39 7.32 23.30 9.04
CA ARG A 39 6.48 24.31 8.39
C ARG A 39 5.02 23.84 8.36
N ILE A 40 4.10 24.80 8.29
CA ILE A 40 2.68 24.51 8.11
C ILE A 40 2.49 23.89 6.72
N THR A 41 1.68 22.85 6.62
CA THR A 41 1.35 22.23 5.33
C THR A 41 0.72 23.27 4.40
N ASP A 42 1.35 23.47 3.26
CA ASP A 42 0.92 24.34 2.16
C ASP A 42 1.14 23.58 0.85
N ALA A 43 0.05 22.99 0.34
CA ALA A 43 0.10 22.17 -0.87
C ALA A 43 0.46 22.98 -2.12
N ASP A 44 0.18 24.29 -2.15
CA ASP A 44 0.51 25.15 -3.30
C ASP A 44 2.01 25.48 -3.32
N GLN A 45 2.64 25.48 -2.14
CA GLN A 45 4.09 25.66 -1.97
C GLN A 45 4.85 24.34 -1.85
N ASP A 46 4.17 23.20 -2.02
CA ASP A 46 4.76 21.88 -1.87
C ASP A 46 5.45 21.71 -0.49
N GLN A 47 4.77 22.14 0.58
CA GLN A 47 5.24 22.03 1.96
C GLN A 47 4.32 21.10 2.73
N PHE A 48 4.89 20.09 3.39
CA PHE A 48 4.14 19.06 4.10
C PHE A 48 4.70 18.91 5.52
N HIS A 49 3.91 19.34 6.52
CA HIS A 49 4.29 19.23 7.92
C HIS A 49 4.54 17.77 8.31
N GLY A 50 5.68 17.48 8.94
CA GLY A 50 6.04 16.13 9.38
C GLY A 50 6.66 15.24 8.30
N PHE A 51 6.87 15.74 7.07
CA PHE A 51 7.71 15.05 6.09
C PHE A 51 9.19 15.16 6.46
N SER A 52 9.92 14.05 6.38
CA SER A 52 11.39 14.10 6.30
C SER A 52 11.86 14.25 4.86
N ALA A 53 13.16 14.43 4.63
CA ALA A 53 13.72 14.61 3.28
C ALA A 53 13.41 13.44 2.35
N ILE A 54 13.46 12.19 2.82
CA ILE A 54 13.17 11.03 1.98
C ILE A 54 11.71 11.02 1.50
N HIS A 55 10.77 11.54 2.28
CA HIS A 55 9.37 11.65 1.84
C HIS A 55 9.23 12.62 0.66
N TYR A 56 9.95 13.75 0.70
CA TYR A 56 10.07 14.67 -0.44
C TYR A 56 10.72 13.99 -1.65
N ALA A 57 11.83 13.27 -1.46
CA ALA A 57 12.47 12.57 -2.56
C ALA A 57 11.54 11.54 -3.24
N VAL A 58 10.73 10.80 -2.46
CA VAL A 58 9.76 9.83 -2.98
C VAL A 58 8.62 10.52 -3.73
N ILE A 59 7.99 11.55 -3.16
CA ILE A 59 6.83 12.21 -3.79
C ILE A 59 7.18 12.97 -5.08
N TYR A 60 8.42 13.46 -5.19
CA TYR A 60 8.95 14.11 -6.41
C TYR A 60 9.78 13.17 -7.29
N GLU A 61 9.70 11.86 -7.05
CA GLU A 61 10.30 10.82 -7.89
C GLU A 61 11.82 10.95 -8.10
N GLN A 62 12.53 11.50 -7.11
CA GLN A 62 13.97 11.73 -7.14
C GLN A 62 14.73 10.48 -6.66
N ILE A 63 14.84 9.47 -7.52
CA ILE A 63 15.46 8.18 -7.17
C ILE A 63 16.88 8.33 -6.58
N ASP A 64 17.73 9.18 -7.14
CA ASP A 64 19.10 9.37 -6.64
C ASP A 64 19.11 9.93 -5.21
N ALA A 65 18.16 10.84 -4.90
CA ALA A 65 18.00 11.37 -3.55
C ALA A 65 17.46 10.31 -2.59
N VAL A 66 16.54 9.45 -3.04
CA VAL A 66 16.08 8.30 -2.25
C VAL A 66 17.28 7.38 -1.92
N GLN A 67 18.13 7.08 -2.90
CA GLN A 67 19.30 6.23 -2.70
C GLN A 67 20.30 6.82 -1.69
N GLU A 68 20.52 8.13 -1.74
CA GLU A 68 21.40 8.83 -0.80
C GLU A 68 20.79 8.90 0.62
N LEU A 69 19.47 9.12 0.73
CA LEU A 69 18.81 9.33 2.02
C LEU A 69 18.42 8.03 2.74
N ILE A 70 18.29 6.90 2.04
CA ILE A 70 17.70 5.69 2.61
C ILE A 70 18.50 5.17 3.81
N GLU A 71 19.82 5.29 3.83
CA GLU A 71 20.65 4.80 4.94
C GLU A 71 20.38 5.57 6.25
N HIS A 72 19.87 6.78 6.14
CA HIS A 72 19.62 7.68 7.27
C HIS A 72 18.15 7.74 7.68
N GLU A 73 17.24 7.59 6.72
CA GLU A 73 15.80 7.85 6.87
C GLU A 73 14.89 6.69 6.46
N TYR A 74 15.40 5.47 6.27
CA TYR A 74 14.59 4.31 5.85
C TYR A 74 13.35 4.07 6.72
N PHE A 75 13.46 4.23 8.05
CA PHE A 75 12.34 4.10 9.00
C PHE A 75 11.57 5.40 9.24
N SER A 76 11.74 6.41 8.39
CA SER A 76 10.97 7.64 8.52
C SER A 76 9.48 7.37 8.31
N ARG A 77 8.67 7.99 9.16
CA ARG A 77 7.21 7.87 9.16
C ARG A 77 6.60 9.26 9.27
N LEU A 78 5.43 9.44 8.70
CA LEU A 78 4.68 10.69 8.80
C LEU A 78 4.35 11.00 10.26
N GLN A 79 4.56 12.25 10.66
CA GLN A 79 4.19 12.75 12.00
C GLN A 79 2.80 13.40 12.05
N SER A 80 2.13 13.51 10.90
CA SER A 80 0.76 14.03 10.81
C SER A 80 0.04 13.45 9.60
N ASP A 81 -1.29 13.56 9.60
CA ASP A 81 -2.13 13.25 8.45
C ASP A 81 -1.87 14.24 7.30
N ILE A 82 -1.64 13.72 6.10
CA ILE A 82 -1.28 14.54 4.94
C ILE A 82 -2.12 14.14 3.74
N GLN A 83 -2.75 15.14 3.12
CA GLN A 83 -3.48 14.95 1.88
C GLN A 83 -2.54 15.13 0.69
N ILE A 84 -2.43 14.10 -0.16
CA ILE A 84 -1.65 14.15 -1.40
C ILE A 84 -2.51 13.86 -2.62
N MET A 85 -2.03 14.26 -3.79
CA MET A 85 -2.59 13.81 -5.07
C MET A 85 -2.25 12.33 -5.28
N ALA A 86 -3.23 11.54 -5.71
CA ALA A 86 -3.08 10.12 -5.97
C ALA A 86 -3.66 9.77 -7.36
N PRO A 87 -3.02 10.25 -8.45
CA PRO A 87 -3.54 10.06 -9.82
C PRO A 87 -3.75 8.58 -10.18
N ASN A 88 -2.96 7.69 -9.55
CA ASN A 88 -3.07 6.25 -9.72
C ASN A 88 -4.30 5.65 -9.03
N ILE A 89 -4.94 6.33 -8.07
CA ILE A 89 -6.27 5.94 -7.59
C ILE A 89 -7.34 6.43 -8.56
N GLY A 90 -7.19 7.65 -9.06
CA GLY A 90 -8.01 8.23 -10.12
C GLY A 90 -7.48 9.62 -10.48
N PRO A 91 -7.80 10.17 -11.67
CA PRO A 91 -7.10 11.33 -12.23
C PRO A 91 -7.07 12.58 -11.34
N GLN A 92 -8.09 12.77 -10.50
CA GLN A 92 -8.20 13.88 -9.54
C GLN A 92 -8.35 13.40 -8.10
N ALA A 93 -8.01 12.14 -7.83
CA ALA A 93 -8.11 11.59 -6.51
C ALA A 93 -7.12 12.30 -5.58
N LYS A 94 -7.61 12.68 -4.41
CA LYS A 94 -6.80 13.08 -3.27
C LYS A 94 -6.87 11.95 -2.24
N TYR A 95 -5.72 11.54 -1.72
CA TYR A 95 -5.62 10.51 -0.70
C TYR A 95 -5.15 11.13 0.61
N MET A 96 -5.75 10.72 1.73
CA MET A 96 -5.31 11.11 3.06
C MET A 96 -4.35 10.03 3.58
N LEU A 97 -3.05 10.26 3.43
CA LEU A 97 -2.03 9.46 4.10
C LEU A 97 -2.10 9.74 5.59
N LYS A 98 -2.18 8.70 6.40
CA LYS A 98 -2.31 8.85 7.85
C LYS A 98 -0.96 8.97 8.51
N GLU A 99 -0.95 9.61 9.67
CA GLU A 99 0.19 9.56 10.58
C GLU A 99 0.72 8.11 10.69
N GLY A 100 2.04 7.95 10.76
CA GLY A 100 2.66 6.65 10.78
C GLY A 100 2.80 5.99 9.41
N SER A 101 2.23 6.53 8.33
CA SER A 101 2.57 6.03 6.98
C SER A 101 4.08 6.13 6.76
N SER A 102 4.67 5.08 6.19
CA SER A 102 6.11 5.03 5.88
C SER A 102 6.37 5.36 4.41
N ILE A 103 7.65 5.45 4.03
CA ILE A 103 8.05 5.71 2.64
C ILE A 103 7.54 4.66 1.64
N ILE A 104 7.29 3.41 2.05
CA ILE A 104 6.72 2.38 1.16
C ILE A 104 5.26 2.70 0.83
N HIS A 105 4.45 3.17 1.80
CA HIS A 105 3.07 3.60 1.58
C HIS A 105 3.02 4.73 0.54
N LEU A 106 3.87 5.74 0.73
CA LEU A 106 3.97 6.88 -0.18
C LEU A 106 4.42 6.45 -1.59
N SER A 107 5.44 5.59 -1.69
CA SER A 107 5.94 5.13 -3.01
C SER A 107 4.89 4.38 -3.82
N ILE A 108 3.99 3.65 -3.15
CA ILE A 108 2.88 2.93 -3.79
C ILE A 108 1.87 3.91 -4.37
N LEU A 109 1.50 4.95 -3.64
CA LEU A 109 0.57 5.97 -4.13
C LEU A 109 1.12 6.76 -5.33
N VAL A 110 2.42 7.05 -5.32
CA VAL A 110 3.13 7.69 -6.44
C VAL A 110 3.25 6.75 -7.65
N ALA A 111 3.26 5.43 -7.41
CA ALA A 111 3.40 4.36 -8.42
C ALA A 111 4.71 4.41 -9.22
N ASN A 112 5.81 4.83 -8.58
CA ASN A 112 7.13 4.77 -9.18
C ASN A 112 7.79 3.40 -8.90
N TYR A 113 7.89 2.55 -9.93
CA TYR A 113 8.43 1.20 -9.81
C TYR A 113 9.84 1.15 -9.26
N GLU A 114 10.74 2.00 -9.77
CA GLU A 114 12.15 1.94 -9.42
C GLU A 114 12.37 2.34 -7.95
N ILE A 115 11.66 3.36 -7.47
CA ILE A 115 11.70 3.76 -6.05
C ILE A 115 11.10 2.66 -5.16
N THR A 116 9.91 2.15 -5.47
CA THR A 116 9.28 1.09 -4.67
C THR A 116 10.16 -0.16 -4.63
N LYS A 117 10.70 -0.59 -5.77
CA LYS A 117 11.61 -1.73 -5.87
C LYS A 117 12.88 -1.50 -5.04
N TYR A 118 13.46 -0.31 -5.10
CA TYR A 118 14.64 0.03 -4.32
C TYR A 118 14.35 -0.04 -2.81
N ILE A 119 13.23 0.52 -2.34
CA ILE A 119 12.81 0.47 -0.93
C ILE A 119 12.61 -0.97 -0.48
N LEU A 120 11.90 -1.80 -1.26
CA LEU A 120 11.66 -3.21 -0.92
C LEU A 120 12.96 -4.01 -0.81
N ASN A 121 13.89 -3.81 -1.74
CA ASN A 121 15.18 -4.51 -1.76
C ASN A 121 16.13 -4.03 -0.66
N TYR A 122 15.99 -2.79 -0.17
CA TYR A 122 16.82 -2.26 0.91
C TYR A 122 16.64 -3.02 2.23
N SER A 123 15.48 -3.66 2.44
CA SER A 123 15.22 -4.50 3.61
C SER A 123 16.24 -5.64 3.79
N HIS A 124 16.67 -6.25 2.69
CA HIS A 124 17.70 -7.29 2.70
C HIS A 124 19.07 -6.74 3.10
N LYS A 125 19.37 -5.48 2.73
CA LYS A 125 20.64 -4.80 3.06
C LYS A 125 20.67 -4.36 4.52
N SER A 126 19.59 -3.79 5.03
CA SER A 126 19.52 -3.26 6.40
C SER A 126 19.24 -4.32 7.46
N GLY A 127 18.70 -5.47 7.06
CA GLY A 127 18.22 -6.51 7.99
C GLY A 127 16.92 -6.12 8.70
N GLN A 128 16.26 -5.03 8.29
CA GLN A 128 15.03 -4.54 8.87
C GLN A 128 14.00 -4.25 7.76
N SER A 129 12.72 -4.55 8.00
CA SER A 129 11.66 -4.42 6.98
C SER A 129 10.67 -3.31 7.34
N LEU A 130 10.22 -2.56 6.33
CA LEU A 130 9.05 -1.68 6.43
C LEU A 130 7.73 -2.43 6.19
N ILE A 131 7.81 -3.66 5.68
CA ILE A 131 6.64 -4.48 5.38
C ILE A 131 6.01 -4.98 6.68
N GLY A 132 4.68 -4.97 6.73
CA GLY A 132 3.94 -5.40 7.92
C GLY A 132 3.90 -4.34 9.01
N ILE A 133 4.31 -3.09 8.70
CA ILE A 133 4.19 -1.95 9.61
C ILE A 133 3.01 -1.09 9.14
N PRO A 134 1.85 -1.13 9.84
CA PRO A 134 0.71 -0.34 9.44
C PRO A 134 0.84 1.13 9.90
N ASP A 135 0.09 2.02 9.25
CA ASP A 135 -0.11 3.41 9.70
C ASP A 135 -1.00 3.51 10.96
N ALA A 136 -1.32 4.73 11.40
CA ALA A 136 -2.16 4.98 12.57
C ALA A 136 -3.61 4.47 12.44
N ASN A 137 -4.07 4.20 11.22
CA ASN A 137 -5.39 3.60 10.93
C ASN A 137 -5.34 2.08 10.80
N GLY A 138 -4.18 1.46 11.01
CA GLY A 138 -4.00 0.02 10.82
C GLY A 138 -3.91 -0.40 9.35
N GLN A 139 -3.66 0.55 8.44
CA GLN A 139 -3.52 0.27 7.00
C GLN A 139 -2.08 -0.09 6.67
N TYR A 140 -1.90 -1.20 5.94
CA TYR A 140 -0.60 -1.67 5.46
C TYR A 140 -0.34 -1.18 4.03
N ALA A 141 0.91 -1.31 3.58
CA ALA A 141 1.32 -0.87 2.25
C ALA A 141 0.59 -1.66 1.15
N ILE A 142 0.40 -2.97 1.35
CA ILE A 142 -0.40 -3.84 0.48
C ILE A 142 -1.88 -3.39 0.35
N ASN A 143 -2.50 -2.80 1.37
CA ASN A 143 -3.86 -2.25 1.25
C ASN A 143 -3.90 -1.10 0.24
N LEU A 144 -2.86 -0.26 0.21
CA LEU A 144 -2.73 0.82 -0.76
C LEU A 144 -2.51 0.28 -2.18
N LEU A 145 -1.68 -0.77 -2.31
CA LEU A 145 -1.41 -1.41 -3.60
C LEU A 145 -2.70 -1.93 -4.27
N PHE A 146 -3.63 -2.46 -3.48
CA PHE A 146 -4.93 -2.93 -3.95
C PHE A 146 -5.95 -1.81 -4.16
N SER A 147 -5.64 -0.59 -3.72
CA SER A 147 -6.51 0.58 -3.92
C SER A 147 -6.18 1.37 -5.18
N ILE A 148 -4.99 1.20 -5.78
CA ILE A 148 -4.57 1.91 -6.99
C ILE A 148 -4.92 1.14 -8.28
N GLN A 149 -4.94 1.84 -9.41
CA GLN A 149 -5.21 1.30 -10.74
C GLN A 149 -4.17 0.23 -11.09
N THR A 150 -4.66 -0.91 -11.58
CA THR A 150 -3.80 -2.03 -11.95
C THR A 150 -3.00 -1.70 -13.21
N THR A 151 -1.68 -1.73 -13.06
CA THR A 151 -0.70 -1.58 -14.13
C THR A 151 0.35 -2.69 -14.01
N ASN A 152 1.25 -2.79 -14.98
CA ASN A 152 2.42 -3.68 -14.87
C ASN A 152 3.27 -3.38 -13.63
N TYR A 153 3.26 -2.14 -13.12
CA TYR A 153 3.89 -1.79 -11.85
C TYR A 153 3.25 -2.54 -10.68
N VAL A 154 1.93 -2.47 -10.54
CA VAL A 154 1.19 -3.12 -9.45
C VAL A 154 1.46 -4.62 -9.43
N ILE A 155 1.42 -5.26 -10.60
CA ILE A 155 1.69 -6.69 -10.72
C ILE A 155 3.13 -7.03 -10.31
N LYS A 156 4.13 -6.26 -10.78
CA LYS A 156 5.54 -6.49 -10.39
C LYS A 156 5.80 -6.29 -8.90
N VAL A 157 5.11 -5.33 -8.28
CA VAL A 157 5.24 -5.06 -6.83
C VAL A 157 4.53 -6.14 -6.02
N LEU A 158 3.34 -6.59 -6.45
CA LEU A 158 2.59 -7.66 -5.78
C LEU A 158 3.40 -8.96 -5.70
N HIS A 159 4.08 -9.33 -6.80
CA HIS A 159 4.92 -10.53 -6.90
C HIS A 159 6.35 -10.31 -6.38
N ASN A 160 6.60 -9.24 -5.63
CA ASN A 160 7.85 -9.09 -4.90
C ASN A 160 7.76 -9.88 -3.59
N GLN A 161 8.76 -10.72 -3.31
CA GLN A 161 8.78 -11.59 -2.12
C GLN A 161 8.50 -10.83 -0.80
N ALA A 162 9.04 -9.61 -0.65
CA ALA A 162 8.79 -8.81 0.54
C ALA A 162 7.32 -8.40 0.62
N MET A 163 6.71 -7.96 -0.50
CA MET A 163 5.30 -7.58 -0.54
C MET A 163 4.36 -8.78 -0.33
N GLU A 164 4.69 -9.95 -0.88
CA GLU A 164 3.91 -11.18 -0.66
C GLU A 164 3.84 -11.55 0.83
N SER A 165 4.92 -11.32 1.58
CA SER A 165 4.91 -11.56 3.03
C SER A 165 3.90 -10.68 3.76
N GLU A 166 3.53 -9.51 3.22
CA GLU A 166 2.51 -8.65 3.80
C GLU A 166 1.10 -9.23 3.66
N LEU A 167 0.85 -10.09 2.66
CA LEU A 167 -0.43 -10.79 2.50
C LEU A 167 -0.72 -11.77 3.65
N ASN A 168 0.34 -12.19 4.36
CA ASN A 168 0.25 -13.06 5.53
C ASN A 168 0.24 -12.30 6.85
N CYS A 169 0.27 -10.96 6.82
CA CYS A 169 0.13 -10.19 8.04
C CYS A 169 -1.27 -10.43 8.64
N ASP A 170 -1.33 -10.59 9.96
CA ASP A 170 -2.59 -10.69 10.66
C ASP A 170 -3.35 -9.36 10.54
N PHE A 171 -4.24 -9.26 9.54
CA PHE A 171 -5.19 -8.15 9.36
C PHE A 171 -6.28 -8.12 10.46
N ILE A 172 -5.98 -8.72 11.62
CA ILE A 172 -6.82 -8.82 12.82
C ILE A 172 -7.10 -7.43 13.42
N SER A 173 -6.34 -6.41 13.01
CA SER A 173 -6.69 -5.01 13.23
C SER A 173 -8.11 -4.74 12.70
N LYS A 174 -9.08 -4.70 13.63
CA LYS A 174 -10.53 -4.53 13.34
C LYS A 174 -10.87 -3.19 12.68
N GLN A 175 -9.90 -2.34 12.39
CA GLN A 175 -10.10 -0.96 11.96
C GLN A 175 -9.97 -0.75 10.45
N CYS A 176 -9.12 -1.52 9.76
CA CYS A 176 -8.86 -1.33 8.33
C CYS A 176 -9.34 -2.52 7.47
N PRO A 177 -10.13 -2.30 6.40
CA PRO A 177 -10.48 -3.34 5.45
C PRO A 177 -9.25 -3.99 4.80
N GLY A 178 -9.31 -5.29 4.53
CA GLY A 178 -8.21 -6.03 3.91
C GLY A 178 -7.93 -5.62 2.46
N PRO A 179 -6.82 -6.10 1.86
CA PRO A 179 -6.45 -5.74 0.49
C PRO A 179 -7.54 -6.08 -0.53
N LEU A 180 -8.20 -7.24 -0.42
CA LEU A 180 -9.28 -7.62 -1.33
C LEU A 180 -10.57 -6.83 -1.11
N HIS A 181 -10.84 -6.35 0.12
CA HIS A 181 -11.89 -5.35 0.34
C HIS A 181 -11.57 -4.05 -0.40
N MET A 182 -10.31 -3.59 -0.36
CA MET A 182 -9.87 -2.39 -1.08
C MET A 182 -10.01 -2.57 -2.59
N ALA A 183 -9.57 -3.70 -3.16
CA ALA A 183 -9.74 -3.96 -4.59
C ALA A 183 -11.22 -4.01 -5.01
N GLY A 184 -12.09 -4.63 -4.21
CA GLY A 184 -13.53 -4.62 -4.44
C GLY A 184 -14.12 -3.21 -4.38
N LEU A 185 -13.84 -2.50 -3.29
CA LEU A 185 -14.31 -1.13 -3.03
C LEU A 185 -13.92 -0.18 -4.16
N PHE A 186 -12.65 -0.20 -4.59
CA PHE A 186 -12.11 0.63 -5.67
C PHE A 186 -12.32 0.04 -7.08
N GLY A 187 -13.00 -1.10 -7.22
CA GLY A 187 -13.33 -1.69 -8.53
C GLY A 187 -12.12 -2.11 -9.36
N ARG A 188 -11.05 -2.63 -8.73
CA ARG A 188 -9.79 -3.02 -9.40
C ARG A 188 -9.90 -4.36 -10.11
N TYR A 189 -10.80 -4.46 -11.09
CA TYR A 189 -11.10 -5.69 -11.83
C TYR A 189 -9.85 -6.36 -12.41
N LYS A 190 -8.98 -5.62 -13.10
CA LYS A 190 -7.77 -6.17 -13.73
C LYS A 190 -6.81 -6.82 -12.73
N LEU A 191 -6.77 -6.34 -11.48
CA LEU A 191 -5.99 -6.96 -10.42
C LEU A 191 -6.60 -8.32 -10.03
N ILE A 192 -7.93 -8.37 -9.86
CA ILE A 192 -8.63 -9.63 -9.52
C ILE A 192 -8.54 -10.62 -10.67
N GLU A 193 -8.66 -10.16 -11.92
CA GLU A 193 -8.46 -10.97 -13.12
C GLU A 193 -7.05 -11.60 -13.14
N HIS A 194 -6.01 -10.79 -12.89
CA HIS A 194 -4.64 -11.30 -12.75
C HIS A 194 -4.50 -12.36 -11.66
N LEU A 195 -5.13 -12.15 -10.49
CA LEU A 195 -5.11 -13.13 -9.39
C LEU A 195 -5.79 -14.45 -9.80
N LEU A 196 -6.93 -14.39 -10.47
CA LEU A 196 -7.64 -15.57 -10.97
C LEU A 196 -6.79 -16.33 -12.00
N GLU A 197 -6.24 -15.63 -12.98
CA GLU A 197 -5.35 -16.20 -14.00
C GLU A 197 -4.13 -16.85 -13.36
N TYR A 198 -3.49 -16.17 -12.40
CA TYR A 198 -2.33 -16.69 -11.67
C TYR A 198 -2.67 -18.00 -10.94
N ILE A 199 -3.78 -18.03 -10.20
CA ILE A 199 -4.21 -19.21 -9.42
C ILE A 199 -4.59 -20.39 -10.33
N GLN A 200 -5.20 -20.12 -11.49
CA GLN A 200 -5.62 -21.15 -12.44
C GLN A 200 -4.47 -21.72 -13.26
N SER A 201 -3.52 -20.87 -13.66
CA SER A 201 -2.36 -21.28 -14.49
C SER A 201 -1.28 -22.02 -13.69
N HIS A 202 -1.30 -21.92 -12.36
CA HIS A 202 -0.27 -22.48 -11.47
C HIS A 202 -0.87 -23.46 -10.44
N PRO A 203 -1.56 -24.54 -10.86
CA PRO A 203 -2.28 -25.43 -9.95
C PRO A 203 -1.37 -26.26 -9.03
N GLN A 204 -0.10 -26.46 -9.41
CA GLN A 204 0.87 -27.36 -8.75
C GLN A 204 2.08 -26.65 -8.15
N VAL A 205 2.07 -25.31 -8.09
CA VAL A 205 3.30 -24.56 -7.81
C VAL A 205 3.66 -24.57 -6.32
N GLU A 206 4.95 -24.72 -6.03
CA GLU A 206 5.59 -24.69 -4.70
C GLU A 206 5.34 -23.41 -3.89
N TYR A 207 4.82 -22.35 -4.50
CA TYR A 207 4.35 -21.13 -3.81
C TYR A 207 2.96 -21.33 -3.18
N LEU A 208 2.76 -22.43 -2.45
CA LEU A 208 1.52 -22.72 -1.72
C LEU A 208 1.10 -21.51 -0.86
N ASP A 209 2.08 -20.80 -0.31
CA ASP A 209 1.88 -19.64 0.54
C ASP A 209 1.07 -18.53 -0.17
N PHE A 210 1.47 -18.08 -1.37
CA PHE A 210 0.79 -16.95 -2.03
C PHE A 210 -0.68 -17.27 -2.35
N LYS A 211 -0.94 -18.43 -2.96
CA LYS A 211 -2.29 -18.87 -3.31
C LYS A 211 -3.17 -18.99 -2.07
N GLU A 212 -2.63 -19.61 -1.02
CA GLU A 212 -3.34 -19.74 0.25
C GLU A 212 -3.61 -18.38 0.90
N SER A 213 -2.65 -17.44 0.88
CA SER A 213 -2.85 -16.07 1.37
C SER A 213 -4.01 -15.40 0.65
N ILE A 214 -4.05 -15.45 -0.68
CA ILE A 214 -5.14 -14.83 -1.47
C ILE A 214 -6.50 -15.47 -1.12
N PHE A 215 -6.57 -16.79 -0.97
CA PHE A 215 -7.80 -17.47 -0.58
C PHE A 215 -8.25 -17.14 0.85
N LYS A 216 -7.33 -17.03 1.81
CA LYS A 216 -7.67 -16.55 3.16
C LYS A 216 -8.19 -15.12 3.11
N LEU A 217 -7.54 -14.24 2.34
CA LEU A 217 -7.93 -12.85 2.22
C LEU A 217 -9.31 -12.67 1.57
N VAL A 218 -9.68 -13.49 0.57
CA VAL A 218 -10.97 -13.33 -0.11
C VAL A 218 -12.15 -13.76 0.78
N LEU A 219 -11.90 -14.66 1.72
CA LEU A 219 -12.88 -15.12 2.71
C LEU A 219 -12.84 -14.31 4.01
N MET A 220 -11.94 -13.32 4.14
CA MET A 220 -11.86 -12.53 5.36
C MET A 220 -13.07 -11.60 5.50
N VAL A 221 -13.73 -11.64 6.66
CA VAL A 221 -14.84 -10.73 6.99
C VAL A 221 -14.30 -9.63 7.91
N HIS A 222 -14.53 -8.37 7.52
CA HIS A 222 -14.12 -7.19 8.27
C HIS A 222 -15.34 -6.33 8.58
N GLN A 223 -15.60 -6.00 9.86
CA GLN A 223 -16.76 -5.19 10.27
C GLN A 223 -18.09 -5.65 9.65
N ASN A 224 -18.34 -6.97 9.63
CA ASN A 224 -19.53 -7.59 9.03
C ASN A 224 -19.63 -7.43 7.49
N GLN A 225 -18.51 -7.16 6.82
CA GLN A 225 -18.40 -7.00 5.37
C GLN A 225 -17.34 -7.95 4.80
N SER A 226 -17.72 -8.71 3.79
CA SER A 226 -16.81 -9.47 2.92
C SER A 226 -16.26 -8.59 1.79
N PRO A 227 -15.23 -9.05 1.06
CA PRO A 227 -14.77 -8.38 -0.16
C PRO A 227 -15.88 -8.20 -1.21
N ILE A 228 -16.83 -9.13 -1.29
CA ILE A 228 -18.00 -9.02 -2.17
C ILE A 228 -18.91 -7.87 -1.72
N ASP A 229 -19.15 -7.73 -0.41
CA ASP A 229 -19.94 -6.62 0.13
C ASP A 229 -19.27 -5.28 -0.17
N ALA A 230 -17.95 -5.19 0.02
CA ALA A 230 -17.16 -4.01 -0.32
C ALA A 230 -17.29 -3.65 -1.81
N ALA A 231 -17.28 -4.64 -2.71
CA ALA A 231 -17.48 -4.41 -4.14
C ALA A 231 -18.87 -3.85 -4.50
N LYS A 232 -19.89 -4.13 -3.69
CA LYS A 232 -21.26 -3.61 -3.85
C LYS A 232 -21.47 -2.21 -3.26
N MET A 233 -20.55 -1.71 -2.42
CA MET A 233 -20.73 -0.42 -1.76
C MET A 233 -20.78 0.73 -2.78
N PRO A 234 -21.68 1.71 -2.61
CA PRO A 234 -21.69 2.89 -3.47
C PRO A 234 -20.38 3.66 -3.31
N MET A 235 -19.82 4.12 -4.43
CA MET A 235 -18.61 4.94 -4.46
C MET A 235 -18.76 5.99 -5.55
N ASP A 236 -18.15 7.16 -5.35
CA ASP A 236 -18.01 8.16 -6.40
C ASP A 236 -17.03 7.66 -7.48
N ILE A 237 -17.61 7.05 -8.50
CA ILE A 237 -16.92 6.44 -9.64
C ILE A 237 -15.99 7.45 -10.33
N SER A 238 -16.38 8.74 -10.37
CA SER A 238 -15.59 9.79 -11.03
C SER A 238 -14.24 10.02 -10.36
N ARG A 239 -14.16 9.81 -9.04
CA ARG A 239 -12.94 10.02 -8.25
C ARG A 239 -11.98 8.84 -8.31
N CYS A 240 -12.46 7.65 -8.63
CA CYS A 240 -11.64 6.42 -8.63
C CYS A 240 -11.23 5.95 -10.03
N GLY A 241 -11.62 6.69 -11.07
CA GLY A 241 -11.22 6.42 -12.45
C GLY A 241 -11.58 5.00 -12.92
N VAL A 242 -12.70 4.46 -12.43
CA VAL A 242 -13.27 3.17 -12.84
C VAL A 242 -14.60 3.44 -13.52
N ILE A 243 -15.10 2.54 -14.37
CA ILE A 243 -16.46 2.64 -14.91
C ILE A 243 -17.41 1.60 -14.28
N SER A 244 -18.72 1.85 -14.28
CA SER A 244 -19.72 0.97 -13.65
C SER A 244 -19.61 -0.50 -14.10
N SER A 245 -19.31 -0.74 -15.37
CA SER A 245 -19.14 -2.09 -15.92
C SER A 245 -17.89 -2.79 -15.36
N GLU A 246 -16.79 -2.07 -15.13
CA GLU A 246 -15.59 -2.66 -14.51
C GLU A 246 -15.84 -3.00 -13.04
N ARG A 247 -16.63 -2.19 -12.31
CA ARG A 247 -17.03 -2.53 -10.95
C ARG A 247 -17.86 -3.81 -10.88
N PHE A 248 -18.83 -3.96 -11.79
CA PHE A 248 -19.64 -5.16 -11.89
C PHE A 248 -18.77 -6.40 -12.20
N ARG A 249 -17.84 -6.28 -13.16
CA ARG A 249 -16.87 -7.35 -13.46
C ARG A 249 -15.98 -7.66 -12.26
N CYS A 250 -15.52 -6.66 -11.51
CA CYS A 250 -14.75 -6.83 -10.28
C CYS A 250 -15.53 -7.66 -9.26
N GLN A 251 -16.80 -7.32 -9.02
CA GLN A 251 -17.68 -8.08 -8.12
C GLN A 251 -17.83 -9.54 -8.57
N GLN A 252 -18.07 -9.80 -9.85
CA GLN A 252 -18.19 -11.16 -10.39
C GLN A 252 -16.88 -11.95 -10.23
N ALA A 253 -15.74 -11.32 -10.50
CA ALA A 253 -14.43 -11.94 -10.36
C ALA A 253 -14.10 -12.26 -8.88
N ILE A 254 -14.47 -11.38 -7.94
CA ILE A 254 -14.33 -11.66 -6.50
C ILE A 254 -15.23 -12.83 -6.09
N GLN A 255 -16.48 -12.89 -6.58
CA GLN A 255 -17.39 -14.02 -6.33
C GLN A 255 -16.78 -15.35 -6.80
N GLN A 256 -16.23 -15.37 -8.02
CA GLN A 256 -15.53 -16.55 -8.53
C GLN A 256 -14.34 -16.94 -7.65
N LEU A 257 -13.56 -15.95 -7.19
CA LEU A 257 -12.42 -16.19 -6.30
C LEU A 257 -12.86 -16.76 -4.94
N VAL A 258 -13.99 -16.31 -4.40
CA VAL A 258 -14.61 -16.86 -3.17
C VAL A 258 -14.99 -18.33 -3.35
N GLU A 259 -15.65 -18.68 -4.46
CA GLU A 259 -16.05 -20.06 -4.75
C GLU A 259 -14.83 -20.99 -4.83
N MET A 260 -13.77 -20.54 -5.53
CA MET A 260 -12.50 -21.26 -5.61
C MET A 260 -11.84 -21.42 -4.24
N ALA A 261 -11.85 -20.36 -3.42
CA ALA A 261 -11.23 -20.38 -2.09
C ALA A 261 -11.95 -21.33 -1.13
N ILE A 262 -13.29 -21.33 -1.12
CA ILE A 262 -14.09 -22.24 -0.28
C ILE A 262 -13.76 -23.68 -0.62
N GLN A 263 -13.82 -24.05 -1.91
CA GLN A 263 -13.53 -25.42 -2.34
C GLN A 263 -12.11 -25.82 -1.94
N TYR A 264 -11.10 -24.99 -2.25
CA TYR A 264 -9.72 -25.28 -1.94
C TYR A 264 -9.46 -25.46 -0.43
N LEU A 265 -9.93 -24.53 0.40
CA LEU A 265 -9.64 -24.55 1.83
C LEU A 265 -10.38 -25.65 2.57
N LEU A 266 -11.57 -26.05 2.11
CA LEU A 266 -12.27 -27.25 2.61
C LEU A 266 -11.46 -28.52 2.30
N ASP A 267 -10.90 -28.64 1.10
CA ASP A 267 -10.09 -29.79 0.69
C ASP A 267 -8.77 -29.92 1.49
N GLN A 268 -8.23 -28.80 2.01
CA GLN A 268 -7.04 -28.81 2.87
C GLN A 268 -7.33 -29.31 4.30
N GLY A 269 -8.57 -29.19 4.80
CA GLY A 269 -8.93 -29.53 6.18
C GLY A 269 -8.38 -28.56 7.24
N GLY A 270 -8.45 -28.96 8.52
CA GLY A 270 -7.84 -28.23 9.65
C GLY A 270 -8.31 -26.78 9.82
N ILE A 271 -7.38 -25.88 10.14
CA ILE A 271 -7.66 -24.44 10.34
C ILE A 271 -8.15 -23.78 9.04
N SER A 272 -7.62 -24.21 7.89
CA SER A 272 -8.03 -23.69 6.59
C SER A 272 -9.50 -23.99 6.30
N ALA A 273 -9.96 -25.20 6.58
CA ALA A 273 -11.38 -25.55 6.44
C ALA A 273 -12.28 -24.74 7.39
N GLN A 274 -11.82 -24.41 8.61
CA GLN A 274 -12.57 -23.57 9.55
C GLN A 274 -12.83 -22.17 8.97
N ILE A 275 -11.84 -21.55 8.30
CA ILE A 275 -12.00 -20.24 7.65
C ILE A 275 -13.13 -20.28 6.61
N ALA A 276 -13.19 -21.34 5.80
CA ALA A 276 -14.24 -21.51 4.80
C ALA A 276 -15.63 -21.70 5.45
N GLN A 277 -15.71 -22.49 6.52
CA GLN A 277 -16.97 -22.71 7.26
C GLN A 277 -17.46 -21.44 7.96
N ASP A 278 -16.56 -20.66 8.55
CA ASP A 278 -16.88 -19.38 9.18
C ASP A 278 -17.46 -18.40 8.16
N TYR A 279 -16.86 -18.35 6.96
CA TYR A 279 -17.36 -17.52 5.88
C TYR A 279 -18.75 -17.96 5.39
N GLN A 280 -18.98 -19.26 5.20
CA GLN A 280 -20.29 -19.79 4.81
C GLN A 280 -21.35 -19.47 5.87
N THR A 281 -21.01 -19.59 7.16
CA THR A 281 -21.89 -19.23 8.28
C THR A 281 -22.23 -17.74 8.25
N PHE A 282 -21.24 -16.88 7.98
CA PHE A 282 -21.46 -15.45 7.79
C PHE A 282 -22.43 -15.16 6.63
N GLN A 283 -22.28 -15.83 5.48
CA GLN A 283 -23.18 -15.63 4.34
C GLN A 283 -24.62 -16.07 4.67
N ALA A 284 -24.79 -17.23 5.32
CA ALA A 284 -26.09 -17.72 5.74
C ALA A 284 -26.79 -16.77 6.72
N SER A 285 -26.04 -16.01 7.53
CA SER A 285 -26.62 -15.02 8.46
C SER A 285 -27.20 -13.77 7.78
N LYS A 286 -26.96 -13.57 6.48
CA LYS A 286 -27.45 -12.41 5.70
C LYS A 286 -28.73 -12.70 4.93
N GLU A 287 -29.15 -13.97 4.83
CA GLU A 287 -30.40 -14.42 4.19
C GLU A 287 -31.58 -14.40 5.17
#